data_AF-A0A812UBZ3-F1
#
_entry.id   AF-A0A812UBZ3-F1
#
_cell.length_a   1.000
_cell.length_b   1.000
_cell.length_c   1.000
_cell.angle_alpha   90.00
_cell.angle_beta   90.00
_cell.angle_gamma   90.00
#
_symmetry.space_group_name_H-M   'P 1'
#
loop_
_entity.id
_entity.type
_entity.pdbx_description
1 polymer ?
#
loop_
_entity_poly.entity_id
_entity_poly.type
_entity_poly.pdbx_seq_one_letter_code
_entity_poly.pdbx_strand_id
1 'polypeptide(L)'
;ETYFGLKEEAKTKKVPGTILTTEDSSSPFSSFGVHKVFPDGSMVVKLFSRRDLHDSDIQPLFPRVFATFKYVWAAYPKLQPLARENWASFRLDGHALFYTSGLETGASAMEVAAIAGRNGALLMREALQRQEQRGSPPSASVSV
;
A
#
# COMPACT_ATOMS: atom_id res chain seq x y z
N GLU A 1 17.95 -30.42 0.00
CA GLU A 1 16.54 -30.85 -0.02
C GLU A 1 15.69 -29.70 -0.55
N THR A 2 14.75 -29.94 -1.46
CA THR A 2 13.81 -28.92 -1.95
C THR A 2 12.73 -28.70 -0.91
N TYR A 3 12.45 -27.43 -0.57
CA TYR A 3 11.54 -27.00 0.50
C TYR A 3 10.11 -27.61 0.45
N PHE A 4 9.70 -28.19 -0.70
CA PHE A 4 8.39 -28.84 -0.87
C PHE A 4 8.45 -30.36 -1.17
N GLY A 5 9.61 -31.00 -1.04
CA GLY A 5 9.73 -32.46 -1.19
C GLY A 5 9.30 -33.01 -2.56
N LEU A 6 9.24 -32.17 -3.60
CA LEU A 6 8.86 -32.59 -4.95
C LEU A 6 9.95 -33.50 -5.52
N LYS A 7 9.60 -34.77 -5.73
CA LYS A 7 10.45 -35.72 -6.47
C LYS A 7 10.51 -35.31 -7.95
N GLU A 8 11.59 -35.66 -8.64
CA GLU A 8 11.78 -35.43 -10.09
C GLU A 8 10.60 -35.92 -10.95
N GLU A 9 9.85 -36.90 -10.45
CA GLU A 9 8.62 -37.49 -11.01
C GLU A 9 7.45 -36.48 -11.11
N ALA A 10 7.51 -35.37 -10.38
CA ALA A 10 6.47 -34.32 -10.36
C ALA A 10 6.55 -33.34 -11.54
N LYS A 11 7.51 -33.49 -12.47
CA LYS A 11 7.65 -32.66 -13.68
C LYS A 11 6.38 -32.63 -14.56
N THR A 12 5.47 -33.60 -14.40
CA THR A 12 4.20 -33.70 -15.13
C THR A 12 3.01 -33.05 -14.42
N LYS A 13 3.12 -32.68 -13.12
CA LYS A 13 2.07 -31.97 -12.40
C LYS A 13 2.38 -30.48 -12.35
N LYS A 14 1.41 -29.67 -12.76
CA LYS A 14 1.48 -28.21 -12.69
C LYS A 14 1.75 -27.78 -11.24
N VAL A 15 2.99 -27.37 -10.97
CA VAL A 15 3.42 -26.88 -9.65
C VAL A 15 2.70 -25.54 -9.38
N PRO A 16 2.24 -25.28 -8.15
CA PRO A 16 1.64 -24.00 -7.80
C PRO A 16 2.64 -22.85 -7.99
N GLY A 17 2.23 -21.81 -8.71
CA GLY A 17 3.02 -20.58 -8.85
C GLY A 17 2.97 -19.67 -7.62
N THR A 18 2.04 -19.93 -6.71
CA THR A 18 1.82 -19.15 -5.49
C THR A 18 1.50 -20.06 -4.32
N ILE A 19 2.05 -19.71 -3.17
CA ILE A 19 1.90 -20.40 -1.89
C ILE A 19 1.42 -19.37 -0.88
N LEU A 20 0.28 -19.65 -0.27
CA LEU A 20 -0.34 -18.82 0.76
C LEU A 20 -0.30 -19.61 2.05
N THR A 21 0.12 -18.97 3.14
CA THR A 21 0.04 -19.57 4.47
C THR A 21 -1.01 -18.85 5.29
N THR A 22 -1.47 -19.48 6.37
CA THR A 22 -2.15 -18.73 7.42
C THR A 22 -1.19 -17.68 7.97
N GLU A 23 -1.75 -16.52 8.32
CA GLU A 23 -0.99 -15.44 8.88
C GLU A 23 -0.62 -15.76 10.33
N ASP A 24 0.55 -16.38 10.50
CA ASP A 24 1.12 -16.73 11.80
C ASP A 24 2.52 -16.10 11.95
N SER A 25 2.76 -15.50 13.11
CA SER A 25 4.06 -14.98 13.52
C SER A 25 5.17 -16.03 13.60
N SER A 26 4.83 -17.32 13.75
CA SER A 26 5.80 -18.42 13.74
C SER A 26 6.30 -18.76 12.34
N SER A 27 5.55 -18.41 11.29
CA SER A 27 5.95 -18.62 9.90
C SER A 27 6.98 -17.56 9.46
N PRO A 28 8.03 -17.92 8.70
CA PRO A 28 8.96 -16.93 8.15
C PRO A 28 8.30 -15.97 7.17
N PHE A 29 7.23 -16.38 6.49
CA PHE A 29 6.50 -15.58 5.51
C PHE A 29 5.01 -15.92 5.50
N SER A 30 4.18 -14.98 5.03
CA SER A 30 2.73 -15.18 4.84
C SER A 30 2.34 -15.54 3.40
N SER A 31 3.20 -15.21 2.43
CA SER A 31 3.01 -15.65 1.05
C SER A 31 4.32 -15.66 0.28
N PHE A 32 4.42 -16.57 -0.70
CA PHE A 32 5.49 -16.66 -1.68
C PHE A 32 4.87 -16.89 -3.06
N GLY A 33 5.16 -16.04 -4.05
CA GLY A 33 4.58 -16.21 -5.39
C GLY A 33 5.47 -15.72 -6.50
N VAL A 34 5.53 -16.48 -7.59
CA VAL A 34 6.21 -16.09 -8.82
C VAL A 34 5.39 -14.98 -9.49
N HIS A 35 5.97 -13.79 -9.55
CA HIS A 35 5.34 -12.61 -10.15
C HIS A 35 5.59 -12.55 -11.66
N LYS A 36 6.81 -12.92 -12.10
CA LYS A 36 7.18 -12.93 -13.51
C LYS A 36 8.27 -13.98 -13.76
N VAL A 37 8.17 -14.65 -14.90
CA VAL A 37 9.25 -15.48 -15.47
C VAL A 37 9.71 -14.83 -16.77
N PHE A 38 11.02 -14.71 -16.96
CA PHE A 38 11.62 -14.16 -18.16
C PHE A 38 12.01 -15.26 -19.16
N PRO A 39 12.25 -14.92 -20.44
CA PRO A 39 12.62 -15.91 -21.46
C PRO A 39 13.91 -16.68 -21.16
N ASP A 40 14.82 -16.10 -20.38
CA ASP A 40 16.06 -16.74 -19.93
C ASP A 40 15.87 -17.68 -18.73
N GLY A 41 14.63 -17.84 -18.26
CA GLY A 41 14.27 -18.66 -17.09
C GLY A 41 14.46 -17.96 -15.75
N SER A 42 14.95 -16.72 -15.72
CA SER A 42 15.01 -15.93 -14.48
C SER A 42 13.61 -15.57 -14.00
N MET A 43 13.46 -15.37 -12.69
CA MET A 43 12.16 -15.13 -12.06
C MET A 43 12.19 -13.94 -11.12
N VAL A 44 11.11 -13.16 -11.13
CA VAL A 44 10.79 -12.21 -10.07
C VAL A 44 9.77 -12.86 -9.17
N VAL A 45 10.10 -12.94 -7.88
CA VAL A 45 9.25 -13.51 -6.84
C VAL A 45 8.81 -12.39 -5.91
N LYS A 46 7.55 -12.45 -5.47
CA LYS A 46 7.00 -11.60 -4.44
C LYS A 46 6.83 -12.39 -3.15
N LEU A 47 7.31 -11.83 -2.06
CA LEU A 47 7.30 -12.43 -0.73
C LEU A 47 6.74 -11.41 0.26
N PHE A 48 5.85 -11.85 1.15
CA PHE A 48 5.37 -11.03 2.26
C PHE A 48 5.71 -11.70 3.59
N SER A 49 6.14 -10.92 4.57
CA SER A 49 6.38 -11.38 5.94
C SER A 49 5.93 -10.32 6.95
N ARG A 50 5.59 -10.76 8.17
CA ARG A 50 5.25 -9.90 9.30
C ARG A 50 6.45 -9.58 10.19
N ARG A 51 7.54 -10.32 10.02
CA ARG A 51 8.82 -10.07 10.70
C ARG A 51 9.89 -9.78 9.67
N ASP A 52 11.00 -9.26 10.17
CA ASP A 52 12.20 -9.12 9.36
C ASP A 52 12.67 -10.48 8.86
N LEU A 53 12.96 -10.54 7.56
CA LEU A 53 13.54 -11.69 6.91
C LEU A 53 15.07 -11.58 7.00
N HIS A 54 15.68 -12.62 7.55
CA HIS A 54 17.12 -12.80 7.62
C HIS A 54 17.60 -13.68 6.47
N ASP A 55 18.91 -13.67 6.18
CA ASP A 55 19.47 -14.53 5.13
C ASP A 55 19.17 -16.02 5.37
N SER A 56 19.06 -16.45 6.63
CA SER A 56 18.65 -17.81 7.00
C SER A 56 17.23 -18.17 6.56
N ASP A 57 16.33 -17.17 6.43
CA ASP A 57 14.97 -17.37 5.93
C ASP A 57 14.92 -17.40 4.40
N ILE A 58 15.83 -16.66 3.74
CA ILE A 58 15.86 -16.48 2.28
C ILE A 58 16.64 -17.59 1.58
N GLN A 59 17.80 -17.97 2.10
CA GLN A 59 18.68 -18.95 1.48
C GLN A 59 17.98 -20.28 1.14
N PRO A 60 17.10 -20.85 1.99
CA PRO A 60 16.40 -22.09 1.66
C PRO A 60 15.37 -21.95 0.53
N LEU A 61 14.91 -20.73 0.23
CA LEU A 61 13.88 -20.46 -0.77
C LEU A 61 14.44 -20.40 -2.20
N PHE A 62 15.74 -20.22 -2.35
CA PHE A 62 16.40 -20.06 -3.65
C PHE A 62 17.52 -21.08 -3.82
N PRO A 63 17.69 -21.66 -5.02
CA PRO A 63 18.79 -22.60 -5.28
C PRO A 63 20.19 -21.99 -5.04
N ARG A 64 20.31 -20.67 -5.23
CA ARG A 64 21.54 -19.91 -5.00
C ARG A 64 21.20 -18.45 -4.75
N VAL A 65 21.80 -17.86 -3.71
CA VAL A 65 21.75 -16.42 -3.42
C VAL A 65 23.14 -15.84 -3.67
N PHE A 66 23.24 -14.89 -4.60
CA PHE A 66 24.51 -14.23 -4.92
C PHE A 66 24.73 -12.95 -4.09
N ALA A 67 23.65 -12.20 -3.83
CA ALA A 67 23.68 -10.97 -3.04
C ALA A 67 22.30 -10.69 -2.44
N THR A 68 22.27 -10.03 -1.28
CA THR A 68 21.07 -9.53 -0.62
C THR A 68 21.22 -8.02 -0.42
N PHE A 69 20.21 -7.25 -0.82
CA PHE A 69 20.12 -5.81 -0.55
C PHE A 69 18.81 -5.52 0.19
N LYS A 70 18.89 -4.77 1.30
CA LYS A 70 17.72 -4.43 2.13
C LYS A 70 17.54 -2.91 2.18
N TYR A 71 16.35 -2.46 1.82
CA TYR A 71 15.89 -1.11 2.09
C TYR A 71 14.83 -1.16 3.19
N VAL A 72 15.11 -0.53 4.33
CA VAL A 72 14.15 -0.48 5.45
C VAL A 72 13.30 0.77 5.28
N TRP A 73 12.06 0.58 4.87
CA TRP A 73 11.08 1.66 4.75
C TRP A 73 10.12 1.56 5.92
N ALA A 74 9.68 2.70 6.47
CA ALA A 74 8.52 2.78 7.34
C ALA A 74 7.24 2.59 6.50
N ALA A 75 7.18 1.48 5.76
CA ALA A 75 6.14 1.19 4.78
C ALA A 75 4.95 0.51 5.45
N TYR A 76 3.75 0.88 4.98
CA TYR A 76 2.46 0.30 5.36
C TYR A 76 2.12 0.41 6.86
N PRO A 77 1.46 1.49 7.30
CA PRO A 77 0.95 1.55 8.66
C PRO A 77 0.04 0.35 8.95
N LYS A 78 0.12 -0.20 10.16
CA LYS A 78 -0.88 -1.17 10.64
C LYS A 78 -2.15 -0.41 10.95
N LEU A 79 -3.02 -0.33 9.95
CA LEU A 79 -4.30 0.33 10.09
C LEU A 79 -5.25 -0.56 10.87
N GLN A 80 -5.85 0.00 11.91
CA GLN A 80 -6.98 -0.60 12.59
C GLN A 80 -8.25 -0.07 11.92
N PRO A 81 -9.16 -0.93 11.47
CA PRO A 81 -10.43 -0.47 10.94
C PRO A 81 -11.14 0.39 11.99
N LEU A 82 -11.33 1.67 11.68
CA LEU A 82 -12.11 2.56 12.53
C LEU A 82 -13.57 2.55 12.06
N ALA A 83 -14.49 2.61 13.01
CA ALA A 83 -15.87 2.96 12.74
C ALA A 83 -15.92 4.33 12.01
N ARG A 84 -16.87 4.50 11.09
CA ARG A 84 -16.91 5.64 10.16
C ARG A 84 -16.93 6.99 10.90
N GLU A 85 -17.63 7.03 12.01
CA GLU A 85 -17.75 8.18 12.92
C GLU A 85 -16.41 8.64 13.51
N ASN A 86 -15.40 7.77 13.53
CA ASN A 86 -14.06 8.06 14.07
C ASN A 86 -13.06 8.46 12.97
N TRP A 87 -13.51 8.65 11.72
CA TRP A 87 -12.62 9.05 10.64
C TRP A 87 -12.21 10.52 10.81
N ALA A 88 -10.94 10.81 10.59
CA ALA A 88 -10.42 12.17 10.67
C ALA A 88 -11.11 13.08 9.65
N SER A 89 -11.38 14.32 10.05
CA SER A 89 -11.84 15.35 9.13
C SER A 89 -10.79 15.61 8.05
N PHE A 90 -11.23 15.76 6.79
CA PHE A 90 -10.36 16.19 5.70
C PHE A 90 -9.90 17.64 5.85
N ARG A 91 -10.61 18.45 6.63
CA ARG A 91 -10.22 19.84 6.92
C ARG A 91 -9.71 19.91 8.36
N LEU A 92 -8.47 20.37 8.51
CA LEU A 92 -7.77 20.43 9.80
C LEU A 92 -7.93 21.79 10.49
N ASP A 93 -8.22 22.86 9.74
CA ASP A 93 -8.38 24.20 10.27
C ASP A 93 -9.65 24.90 9.75
N GLY A 94 -9.91 26.13 10.20
CA GLY A 94 -10.99 26.96 9.67
C GLY A 94 -10.74 27.53 8.27
N HIS A 95 -9.60 27.20 7.65
CA HIS A 95 -9.09 27.84 6.44
C HIS A 95 -8.76 26.80 5.35
N ALA A 96 -7.48 26.66 5.01
CA ALA A 96 -6.99 25.99 3.81
C ALA A 96 -5.97 24.88 4.13
N LEU A 97 -6.04 24.30 5.33
CA LEU A 97 -5.24 23.13 5.70
C LEU A 97 -6.08 21.85 5.61
N PHE A 98 -5.67 20.95 4.72
CA PHE A 98 -6.40 19.71 4.45
C PHE A 98 -5.55 18.46 4.73
N TYR A 99 -6.17 17.47 5.36
CA TYR A 99 -5.59 16.15 5.60
C TYR A 99 -5.99 15.21 4.48
N THR A 100 -5.03 14.81 3.65
CA THR A 100 -5.26 13.96 2.48
C THR A 100 -5.40 12.48 2.85
N SER A 101 -4.72 12.03 3.90
CA SER A 101 -4.70 10.62 4.35
C SER A 101 -5.93 10.19 5.14
N GLY A 102 -7.01 10.99 5.17
CA GLY A 102 -8.27 10.65 5.86
C GLY A 102 -8.93 9.35 5.35
N LEU A 103 -8.65 8.96 4.10
CA LEU A 103 -9.15 7.71 3.50
C LEU A 103 -8.30 6.48 3.80
N GLU A 104 -7.07 6.64 4.31
CA GLU A 104 -6.13 5.53 4.42
C GLU A 104 -6.67 4.43 5.33
N THR A 105 -7.40 4.79 6.40
CA THR A 105 -8.08 3.85 7.31
C THR A 105 -8.99 2.84 6.61
N GLY A 106 -9.62 3.23 5.50
CA GLY A 106 -10.49 2.34 4.73
C GLY A 106 -9.77 1.53 3.66
N ALA A 107 -8.70 2.07 3.08
CA ALA A 107 -7.88 1.39 2.09
C ALA A 107 -6.51 2.09 1.96
N SER A 108 -5.43 1.30 1.94
CA SER A 108 -4.06 1.81 1.75
C SER A 108 -3.50 1.30 0.43
N ALA A 109 -3.85 1.97 -0.66
CA ALA A 109 -3.33 1.69 -2.00
C ALA A 109 -2.87 2.98 -2.69
N MET A 110 -2.01 2.87 -3.70
CA MET A 110 -1.52 4.03 -4.46
C MET A 110 -2.67 4.83 -5.09
N GLU A 111 -3.72 4.13 -5.50
CA GLU A 111 -4.95 4.69 -6.05
C GLU A 111 -5.68 5.56 -5.01
N VAL A 112 -5.66 5.16 -3.74
CA VAL A 112 -6.26 5.95 -2.65
C VAL A 112 -5.48 7.23 -2.42
N ALA A 113 -4.15 7.18 -2.49
CA ALA A 113 -3.31 8.37 -2.40
C ALA A 113 -3.57 9.35 -3.58
N ALA A 114 -3.78 8.83 -4.79
CA ALA A 114 -4.13 9.66 -5.95
C ALA A 114 -5.51 10.33 -5.79
N ILE A 115 -6.52 9.59 -5.33
CA ILE A 115 -7.86 10.12 -5.03
C ILE A 115 -7.79 11.18 -3.93
N ALA A 116 -7.03 10.91 -2.86
CA ALA A 116 -6.80 11.84 -1.77
C ALA A 116 -6.20 13.17 -2.25
N GLY A 117 -5.17 13.11 -3.10
CA GLY A 117 -4.56 14.30 -3.70
C GLY A 117 -5.55 15.12 -4.54
N ARG A 118 -6.34 14.45 -5.39
CA ARG A 118 -7.39 15.10 -6.19
C ARG A 118 -8.42 15.80 -5.31
N ASN A 119 -8.90 15.12 -4.27
CA ASN A 119 -9.89 15.69 -3.36
C ASN A 119 -9.32 16.89 -2.58
N GLY A 120 -8.06 16.80 -2.12
CA GLY A 120 -7.37 17.93 -1.49
C GLY A 120 -7.30 19.16 -2.39
N ALA A 121 -6.96 18.98 -3.67
CA ALA A 121 -6.94 20.09 -4.63
C ALA A 121 -8.33 20.73 -4.86
N LEU A 122 -9.39 19.92 -4.91
CA LEU A 122 -10.76 20.42 -5.04
C LEU A 122 -11.21 21.21 -3.81
N LEU A 123 -10.90 20.71 -2.61
CA LEU A 123 -11.19 21.39 -1.35
C LEU A 123 -10.43 22.71 -1.22
N MET A 124 -9.16 22.73 -1.66
CA MET A 124 -8.34 23.94 -1.70
C MET A 124 -8.94 25.00 -2.63
N ARG A 125 -9.32 24.60 -3.85
CA ARG A 125 -9.99 25.49 -4.80
C ARG A 125 -11.26 26.10 -4.22
N GLU A 126 -12.10 25.28 -3.56
CA GLU A 126 -13.34 25.75 -2.93
C GLU A 126 -13.07 26.70 -1.75
N ALA A 127 -12.00 26.48 -0.98
CA ALA A 127 -11.60 27.37 0.11
C ALA A 127 -11.13 28.74 -0.41
N LEU A 128 -10.31 28.76 -1.46
CA LEU A 128 -9.85 30.00 -2.10
C LEU A 128 -11.01 30.82 -2.66
N GLN A 129 -11.95 30.18 -3.38
CA GLN A 129 -13.15 30.84 -3.91
C GLN A 129 -14.02 31.47 -2.80
N ARG A 130 -14.16 30.78 -1.66
CA ARG A 130 -14.89 31.33 -0.50
C ARG A 130 -14.18 32.52 0.14
N GLN A 131 -12.85 32.54 0.15
CA GLN A 131 -12.10 33.69 0.66
C GLN A 131 -12.27 34.92 -0.26
N GLU A 132 -12.22 34.73 -1.58
CA GLU A 132 -12.48 35.80 -2.56
C GLU A 132 -13.89 36.40 -2.42
N GLN A 133 -14.90 35.54 -2.21
CA GLN A 133 -16.28 35.97 -1.98
C GLN A 133 -16.45 36.75 -0.66
N ARG A 134 -15.72 36.37 0.40
CA ARG A 134 -15.74 37.10 1.68
C ARG A 134 -14.98 38.43 1.63
N GLY A 135 -13.99 38.54 0.74
CA GLY A 135 -13.21 39.78 0.53
C GLY A 135 -13.90 40.79 -0.40
N SER A 136 -14.92 40.37 -1.15
CA SER A 136 -15.70 41.27 -2.00
C SER A 136 -16.67 42.11 -1.17
N PRO A 137 -16.70 43.46 -1.31
CA PRO A 137 -17.66 44.29 -0.58
C PRO A 137 -19.09 43.94 -1.02
N PRO A 138 -20.10 44.03 -0.12
CA PRO A 138 -21.47 43.78 -0.50
C PRO A 138 -21.87 44.75 -1.62
N SER A 139 -22.37 44.20 -2.74
CA SER A 139 -22.88 45.01 -3.85
C SER A 139 -24.01 45.88 -3.30
N ALA A 140 -23.80 47.20 -3.26
CA ALA A 140 -24.84 48.14 -2.90
C ALA A 140 -25.97 47.99 -3.93
N SER A 141 -27.08 47.38 -3.51
CA SER A 141 -28.33 47.43 -4.27
C SER A 141 -28.79 48.88 -4.26
N VAL A 142 -28.51 49.60 -5.34
CA VAL A 142 -29.13 50.90 -5.60
C VAL A 142 -30.56 50.60 -6.04
N SER A 143 -31.49 50.77 -5.10
CA SER A 143 -32.92 50.87 -5.41
C SER A 143 -33.15 52.23 -6.08
N VAL A 144 -33.64 52.23 -7.32
CA VAL A 144 -34.20 53.40 -8.00
C VAL A 144 -35.71 53.40 -7.80
#